data_AF-A0A3B8NBZ2-F1
#
_entry.id   AF-A0A3B8NBZ2-F1
#
_cell.length_a   1.000
_cell.length_b   1.000
_cell.length_c   1.000
_cell.angle_alpha   90.00
_cell.angle_beta   90.00
_cell.angle_gamma   90.00
#
_symmetry.space_group_name_H-M   'P 1'
#
loop_
_entity.id
_entity.type
_entity.pdbx_description
1 polymer ?
#
loop_
_entity_poly.entity_id
_entity_poly.type
_entity_poly.pdbx_seq_one_letter_code
_entity_poly.pdbx_strand_id
1 'polypeptide(L)'
;MKVEIKKKEEIKLPAHCLSIARGSDENLYASCVDGRVYSLDKKGHRNEITRHDNFVSGVNISNGSIVSADYDGIIKWTSIDSGKEQRKIMAHKFWSWQTKISRDNKMIGSVTGQYLVGGYKYEPSQETEPSVKVYDAYSGELIHKFSHVPPVQSLAFSNDSRYLAAGNLMGEVRVWDLNSGKIHTTWNTPSFTGWGIIKGHYYTGGVFSMEFSPDDSSIYLAGMGSTRDPAAGNGKQLWEEFSWRDQAMPPKKKRSALDDEIGQGLMESLSFHPSGAFFVMAGRMF
;
A
#
# COMPACT_ATOMS: atom_id res chain seq x y z
N MET A 1 -20.02 -18.78 -3.86
CA MET A 1 -21.04 -17.96 -3.14
C MET A 1 -21.08 -16.60 -3.82
N LYS A 2 -22.24 -16.13 -4.29
CA LYS A 2 -22.36 -14.81 -4.93
C LYS A 2 -22.54 -13.77 -3.82
N VAL A 3 -21.56 -12.89 -3.62
CA VAL A 3 -21.67 -11.78 -2.67
C VAL A 3 -22.35 -10.63 -3.39
N GLU A 4 -23.50 -10.17 -2.87
CA GLU A 4 -24.20 -9.02 -3.42
C GLU A 4 -23.79 -7.76 -2.63
N ILE A 5 -23.12 -6.82 -3.30
CA ILE A 5 -22.74 -5.55 -2.69
C ILE A 5 -23.83 -4.53 -2.99
N LYS A 6 -24.43 -3.96 -1.94
CA LYS A 6 -25.40 -2.86 -2.06
C LYS A 6 -24.76 -1.57 -1.57
N LYS A 7 -24.72 -0.56 -2.45
CA LYS A 7 -24.29 0.79 -2.07
C LYS A 7 -25.22 1.32 -0.99
N LYS A 8 -24.67 1.56 0.20
CA LYS A 8 -25.42 2.10 1.34
C LYS A 8 -25.37 3.63 1.38
N GLU A 9 -24.19 4.20 1.18
CA GLU A 9 -23.94 5.63 1.31
C GLU A 9 -22.79 6.05 0.38
N GLU A 10 -22.75 7.33 -0.01
CA GLU A 10 -21.63 7.94 -0.72
C GLU A 10 -21.24 9.23 -0.01
N ILE A 11 -19.98 9.30 0.44
CA ILE A 11 -19.42 10.48 1.08
C ILE A 11 -18.45 11.12 0.10
N LYS A 12 -18.71 12.37 -0.29
CA LYS A 12 -17.82 13.13 -1.17
C LYS A 12 -16.75 13.86 -0.37
N LEU A 13 -15.49 13.52 -0.65
CA LEU A 13 -14.32 14.24 -0.15
C LEU A 13 -13.97 15.42 -1.08
N PRO A 14 -13.31 16.48 -0.57
CA PRO A 14 -12.89 17.63 -1.38
C PRO A 14 -11.85 17.29 -2.45
N ALA A 15 -11.13 16.17 -2.27
CA ALA A 15 -10.09 15.70 -3.16
C ALA A 15 -10.08 14.17 -3.20
N HIS A 16 -9.33 13.60 -4.14
CA HIS A 16 -9.17 12.16 -4.25
C HIS A 16 -8.53 11.56 -3.00
N CYS A 17 -9.11 10.47 -2.51
CA CYS A 17 -8.62 9.72 -1.37
C CYS A 17 -7.54 8.72 -1.82
N LEU A 18 -6.42 8.67 -1.09
CA LEU A 18 -5.32 7.73 -1.35
C LEU A 18 -5.29 6.57 -0.35
N SER A 19 -5.72 6.79 0.89
CA SER A 19 -5.77 5.75 1.92
C SER A 19 -6.86 6.05 2.94
N ILE A 20 -7.39 4.99 3.56
CA ILE A 20 -8.40 5.05 4.60
C ILE A 20 -7.97 4.18 5.78
N ALA A 21 -8.16 4.68 7.00
CA ALA A 21 -8.05 3.92 8.23
C ALA A 21 -9.33 4.04 9.06
N ARG A 22 -9.62 3.03 9.87
CA ARG A 22 -10.72 3.06 10.84
C ARG A 22 -10.16 3.25 12.23
N GLY A 23 -10.66 4.23 12.96
CA GLY A 23 -10.33 4.43 14.38
C GLY A 23 -11.15 3.54 15.31
N SER A 24 -10.68 3.42 16.55
CA SER A 24 -11.41 2.75 17.63
C SER A 24 -12.69 3.49 18.04
N ASP A 25 -12.76 4.77 17.72
CA ASP A 25 -13.94 5.65 17.85
C ASP A 25 -15.01 5.39 16.76
N GLU A 26 -14.77 4.40 15.90
CA GLU A 26 -15.60 4.04 14.74
C GLU A 26 -15.66 5.10 13.64
N ASN A 27 -14.89 6.18 13.75
CA ASN A 27 -14.70 7.13 12.67
C ASN A 27 -13.78 6.53 11.60
N LEU A 28 -13.96 7.01 10.37
CA LEU A 28 -13.03 6.75 9.28
C LEU A 28 -12.10 7.95 9.13
N TYR A 29 -10.87 7.69 8.76
CA TYR A 29 -9.84 8.68 8.51
C TYR A 29 -9.36 8.51 7.08
N ALA A 30 -9.42 9.56 6.28
CA ALA A 30 -9.11 9.53 4.86
C ALA A 30 -7.96 10.49 4.54
N SER A 31 -6.89 9.96 3.95
CA SER A 31 -5.79 10.77 3.42
C SER A 31 -6.09 11.17 1.97
N CYS A 32 -5.76 12.41 1.60
CA CYS A 32 -6.14 12.98 0.31
C CYS A 32 -4.98 13.62 -0.45
N VAL A 33 -5.15 13.74 -1.76
CA VAL A 33 -4.21 14.40 -2.69
C VAL A 33 -4.10 15.91 -2.49
N ASP A 34 -4.96 16.54 -1.70
CA ASP A 34 -4.84 17.97 -1.36
C ASP A 34 -3.97 18.22 -0.11
N GLY A 35 -3.26 17.19 0.35
CA GLY A 35 -2.37 17.26 1.50
C GLY A 35 -3.08 17.09 2.86
N ARG A 36 -4.39 16.83 2.89
CA ARG A 36 -5.15 16.79 4.14
C ARG A 36 -5.53 15.37 4.55
N VAL A 37 -5.74 15.22 5.86
CA VAL A 37 -6.38 14.06 6.45
C VAL A 37 -7.71 14.49 7.04
N TYR A 38 -8.78 13.83 6.60
CA TYR A 38 -10.14 14.07 7.07
C TYR A 38 -10.58 12.96 8.01
N SER A 39 -11.20 13.31 9.14
CA SER A 39 -12.07 12.39 9.88
C SER A 39 -13.46 12.41 9.25
N LEU A 40 -14.14 11.27 9.29
CA LEU A 40 -15.49 11.04 8.80
C LEU A 40 -16.27 10.33 9.90
N ASP A 41 -17.33 10.97 10.38
CA ASP A 41 -18.25 10.35 11.35
C ASP A 41 -19.22 9.37 10.66
N LYS A 42 -20.01 8.65 11.46
CA LYS A 42 -21.03 7.70 10.96
C LYS A 42 -22.14 8.33 10.12
N LYS A 43 -22.27 9.67 10.12
CA LYS A 43 -23.26 10.43 9.36
C LYS A 43 -22.63 11.07 8.11
N GLY A 44 -21.35 10.80 7.85
CA GLY A 44 -20.61 11.37 6.73
C GLY A 44 -20.16 12.81 6.92
N HIS A 45 -20.28 13.38 8.14
CA HIS A 45 -19.68 14.69 8.42
C HIS A 45 -18.17 14.56 8.42
N ARG A 46 -17.51 15.52 7.76
CA ARG A 46 -16.07 15.55 7.61
C ARG A 46 -15.43 16.70 8.38
N ASN A 47 -14.29 16.44 9.01
CA ASN A 47 -13.46 17.47 9.62
C ASN A 47 -12.00 17.26 9.25
N GLU A 48 -11.28 18.34 8.92
CA GLU A 48 -9.83 18.29 8.73
C GLU A 48 -9.15 18.08 10.08
N ILE A 49 -8.31 17.04 10.20
CA ILE A 49 -7.59 16.73 11.45
C ILE A 49 -6.13 17.16 11.35
N THR A 50 -5.50 16.96 10.20
CA THR A 50 -4.10 17.34 9.98
C THR A 50 -3.83 17.60 8.50
N ARG A 51 -2.68 18.22 8.24
CA ARG A 51 -2.22 18.60 6.91
C ARG A 51 -0.72 18.42 6.73
N HIS A 52 -0.37 18.06 5.51
CA HIS A 52 0.96 17.99 4.94
C HIS A 52 1.07 18.97 3.76
N ASP A 53 2.29 19.31 3.38
CA ASP A 53 2.56 20.25 2.28
C ASP A 53 2.43 19.58 0.89
N ASN A 54 2.31 18.25 0.86
CA ASN A 54 2.19 17.42 -0.33
C ASN A 54 1.18 16.28 -0.11
N PHE A 55 0.93 15.46 -1.15
CA PHE A 55 -0.09 14.41 -1.17
C PHE A 55 0.10 13.43 -0.01
N VAL A 56 -0.97 13.14 0.74
CA VAL A 56 -0.89 12.21 1.88
C VAL A 56 -1.16 10.78 1.39
N SER A 57 -0.09 10.02 1.17
CA SER A 57 -0.11 8.67 0.61
C SER A 57 -0.68 7.61 1.56
N GLY A 58 -0.61 7.84 2.87
CA GLY A 58 -1.07 6.87 3.85
C GLY A 58 -1.62 7.51 5.12
N VAL A 59 -2.61 6.85 5.71
CA VAL A 59 -3.14 7.15 7.04
C VAL A 59 -3.31 5.85 7.81
N ASN A 60 -2.88 5.84 9.06
CA ASN A 60 -2.97 4.72 9.98
C ASN A 60 -3.34 5.24 11.38
N ILE A 61 -3.85 4.38 12.25
CA ILE A 61 -4.19 4.73 13.63
C ILE A 61 -3.30 3.95 14.58
N SER A 62 -2.61 4.64 15.50
CA SER A 62 -1.78 4.03 16.54
C SER A 62 -1.93 4.81 17.84
N ASN A 63 -2.23 4.13 18.94
CA ASN A 63 -2.12 4.68 20.30
C ASN A 63 -2.79 6.06 20.52
N GLY A 64 -3.99 6.27 19.96
CA GLY A 64 -4.70 7.56 20.06
C GLY A 64 -4.20 8.65 19.10
N SER A 65 -3.37 8.28 18.13
CA SER A 65 -2.79 9.17 17.15
C SER A 65 -3.09 8.71 15.73
N ILE A 66 -3.32 9.69 14.86
CA ILE A 66 -3.25 9.52 13.41
C ILE A 66 -1.79 9.53 13.02
N VAL A 67 -1.36 8.49 12.32
CA VAL A 67 -0.05 8.37 11.69
C VAL A 67 -0.25 8.55 10.19
N SER A 68 0.09 9.72 9.67
CA SER A 68 -0.05 10.06 8.26
C SER A 68 1.31 10.21 7.58
N ALA A 69 1.38 9.82 6.31
CA ALA A 69 2.60 9.91 5.51
C ALA A 69 2.34 10.62 4.18
N ASP A 70 3.32 11.39 3.71
CA ASP A 70 3.20 12.19 2.49
C ASP A 70 4.27 11.88 1.43
N TYR A 71 4.06 12.47 0.25
CA TYR A 71 4.98 12.40 -0.88
C TYR A 71 6.29 13.17 -0.65
N ASP A 72 6.44 13.96 0.40
CA ASP A 72 7.75 14.52 0.78
C ASP A 72 8.56 13.54 1.64
N GLY A 73 8.04 12.33 1.86
CA GLY A 73 8.68 11.28 2.63
C GLY A 73 8.56 11.50 4.14
N ILE A 74 7.66 12.39 4.57
CA ILE A 74 7.44 12.70 5.98
C ILE A 74 6.39 11.74 6.55
N ILE A 75 6.64 11.24 7.76
CA ILE A 75 5.60 10.62 8.61
C ILE A 75 5.31 11.56 9.78
N LYS A 76 4.03 11.81 10.02
CA LYS A 76 3.52 12.73 11.04
C LYS A 76 2.56 11.99 11.97
N TRP A 77 2.68 12.26 13.27
CA TRP A 77 1.76 11.82 14.31
C TRP A 77 0.93 13.01 14.77
N THR A 78 -0.38 12.90 14.69
CA THR A 78 -1.33 13.90 15.18
C THR A 78 -2.25 13.25 16.19
N SER A 79 -2.38 13.85 17.37
CA SER A 79 -3.32 13.42 18.40
C SER A 79 -4.75 13.45 17.86
N ILE A 80 -5.49 12.35 18.00
CA ILE A 80 -6.90 12.28 17.59
C ILE A 80 -7.74 13.24 18.42
N ASP A 81 -7.54 13.26 19.74
CA ASP A 81 -8.37 14.04 20.66
C ASP A 81 -8.15 15.56 20.52
N SER A 82 -6.90 15.98 20.35
CA SER A 82 -6.55 17.41 20.36
C SER A 82 -6.30 18.00 18.98
N GLY A 83 -6.14 17.17 17.94
CA GLY A 83 -5.71 17.59 16.61
C GLY A 83 -4.29 18.16 16.57
N LYS A 84 -3.52 18.08 17.67
CA LYS A 84 -2.16 18.64 17.74
C LYS A 84 -1.13 17.68 17.18
N GLU A 85 -0.19 18.21 16.41
CA GLU A 85 1.00 17.48 15.99
C GLU A 85 1.83 17.08 17.21
N GLN A 86 2.10 15.78 17.34
CA GLN A 86 2.91 15.21 18.42
C GLN A 86 4.35 14.96 17.95
N ARG A 87 4.50 14.55 16.69
CA ARG A 87 5.80 14.20 16.09
C ARG A 87 5.76 14.32 14.57
N LYS A 88 6.92 14.62 14.00
CA LYS A 88 7.20 14.50 12.57
C LYS A 88 8.60 13.91 12.37
N ILE A 89 8.75 12.98 11.43
CA ILE A 89 10.05 12.41 11.03
C ILE A 89 10.18 12.43 9.50
N MET A 90 11.42 12.50 9.02
CA MET A 90 11.74 12.28 7.61
C MET A 90 11.99 10.78 7.40
N ALA A 91 11.01 10.06 6.87
CA ALA A 91 11.13 8.64 6.60
C ALA A 91 11.93 8.37 5.32
N HIS A 92 11.70 9.13 4.25
CA HIS A 92 12.39 9.00 2.98
C HIS A 92 12.78 10.37 2.43
N LYS A 93 13.86 10.45 1.65
CA LYS A 93 14.29 11.66 0.93
C LYS A 93 13.56 11.84 -0.39
N PHE A 94 12.83 10.81 -0.82
CA PHE A 94 11.94 10.80 -1.97
C PHE A 94 10.52 10.41 -1.53
N TRP A 95 9.61 10.26 -2.48
CA TRP A 95 8.20 10.02 -2.20
C TRP A 95 7.96 8.76 -1.35
N SER A 96 7.18 8.89 -0.27
CA SER A 96 6.62 7.74 0.45
C SER A 96 5.38 7.27 -0.30
N TRP A 97 5.45 6.09 -0.91
CA TRP A 97 4.37 5.56 -1.74
C TRP A 97 3.26 4.94 -0.91
N GLN A 98 3.62 4.24 0.17
CA GLN A 98 2.63 3.63 1.06
C GLN A 98 3.19 3.54 2.48
N THR A 99 2.29 3.69 3.45
CA THR A 99 2.55 3.35 4.85
C THR A 99 1.46 2.45 5.41
N LYS A 100 1.85 1.46 6.21
CA LYS A 100 0.95 0.59 6.95
C LYS A 100 1.41 0.46 8.39
N ILE A 101 0.48 0.19 9.28
CA ILE A 101 0.76 -0.19 10.66
C ILE A 101 0.68 -1.70 10.84
N SER A 102 1.51 -2.27 11.72
CA SER A 102 1.43 -3.66 12.13
C SER A 102 0.14 -3.94 12.90
N ARG A 103 -0.29 -5.21 12.92
CA ARG A 103 -1.57 -5.62 13.51
C ARG A 103 -1.66 -5.36 15.01
N ASP A 104 -0.52 -5.41 15.70
CA ASP A 104 -0.36 -5.09 17.12
C ASP A 104 -0.19 -3.59 17.40
N ASN A 105 -0.26 -2.74 16.38
CA ASN A 105 -0.10 -1.28 16.40
C ASN A 105 1.27 -0.77 16.87
N LYS A 106 2.30 -1.63 16.92
CA LYS A 106 3.63 -1.26 17.42
C LYS A 106 4.62 -0.82 16.36
N MET A 107 4.38 -1.14 15.10
CA MET A 107 5.31 -0.86 14.01
C MET A 107 4.63 -0.14 12.86
N ILE A 108 5.36 0.75 12.21
CA ILE A 108 4.94 1.42 10.98
C ILE A 108 5.93 1.05 9.89
N GLY A 109 5.43 0.44 8.82
CA GLY A 109 6.18 0.20 7.60
C GLY A 109 5.97 1.35 6.62
N SER A 110 7.03 1.76 5.93
CA SER A 110 7.01 2.76 4.86
C SER A 110 7.85 2.29 3.68
N VAL A 111 7.39 2.59 2.48
CA VAL A 111 8.10 2.29 1.23
C VAL A 111 8.31 3.52 0.36
N THR A 112 9.42 3.51 -0.37
CA THR A 112 9.78 4.52 -1.36
C THR A 112 10.33 3.88 -2.63
N GLY A 113 10.62 4.71 -3.61
CA GLY A 113 11.33 4.31 -4.80
C GLY A 113 11.40 5.45 -5.79
N GLN A 114 12.55 5.57 -6.43
CA GLN A 114 12.87 6.65 -7.36
C GLN A 114 13.15 6.10 -8.76
N TYR A 115 12.77 6.90 -9.75
CA TYR A 115 13.07 6.67 -11.16
C TYR A 115 14.27 7.53 -11.59
N LEU A 116 15.01 7.09 -12.61
CA LEU A 116 16.03 7.92 -13.23
C LEU A 116 15.41 9.17 -13.85
N VAL A 117 15.82 10.34 -13.37
CA VAL A 117 15.39 11.63 -13.92
C VAL A 117 15.88 11.75 -15.36
N GLY A 118 14.97 12.10 -16.28
CA GLY A 118 15.28 12.25 -17.71
C GLY A 118 15.34 10.94 -18.49
N GLY A 119 15.15 9.79 -17.85
CA GLY A 119 15.01 8.50 -18.53
C GLY A 119 13.62 8.33 -19.13
N TYR A 120 13.53 8.03 -20.42
CA TYR A 120 12.24 7.81 -21.11
C TYR A 120 11.61 6.44 -20.81
N LYS A 121 12.35 5.53 -20.15
CA LYS A 121 11.95 4.14 -19.89
C LYS A 121 11.42 3.87 -18.48
N TYR A 122 11.31 4.90 -17.61
CA TYR A 122 11.05 4.73 -16.17
C TYR A 122 12.02 3.71 -15.55
N GLU A 123 13.30 3.80 -15.93
CA GLU A 123 14.33 2.94 -15.34
C GLU A 123 14.45 3.23 -13.84
N PRO A 124 14.59 2.20 -13.00
CA PRO A 124 14.82 2.40 -11.59
C PRO A 124 16.13 3.16 -11.39
N SER A 125 16.10 4.19 -10.55
CA SER A 125 17.36 4.78 -10.10
C SER A 125 18.11 3.78 -9.23
N GLN A 126 19.43 3.96 -9.14
CA GLN A 126 20.17 3.29 -8.09
C GLN A 126 19.57 3.66 -6.73
N GLU A 127 19.49 2.68 -5.83
CA GLU A 127 19.01 2.91 -4.46
C GLU A 127 20.00 3.84 -3.73
N THR A 128 19.53 5.00 -3.31
CA THR A 128 20.32 5.97 -2.51
C THR A 128 20.01 5.88 -1.01
N GLU A 129 18.93 5.19 -0.66
CA GLU A 129 18.51 4.86 0.70
C GLU A 129 17.65 3.59 0.70
N PRO A 130 17.56 2.85 1.82
CA PRO A 130 16.73 1.66 1.90
C PRO A 130 15.27 1.95 1.53
N SER A 131 14.78 1.24 0.52
CA SER A 131 13.45 1.46 -0.05
C SER A 131 12.32 1.03 0.88
N VAL A 132 12.60 0.16 1.86
CA VAL A 132 11.64 -0.26 2.89
C VAL A 132 12.20 0.07 4.27
N LYS A 133 11.39 0.74 5.10
CA LYS A 133 11.75 1.10 6.48
C LYS A 133 10.65 0.74 7.44
N VAL A 134 11.03 0.29 8.65
CA VAL A 134 10.12 -0.04 9.74
C VAL A 134 10.48 0.80 10.95
N TYR A 135 9.50 1.48 11.52
CA TYR A 135 9.62 2.35 12.68
C TYR A 135 8.81 1.82 13.85
N ASP A 136 9.25 2.12 15.07
CA ASP A 136 8.42 1.99 16.25
C ASP A 136 7.28 3.02 16.18
N ALA A 137 6.05 2.55 16.34
CA ALA A 137 4.87 3.38 16.19
C ALA A 137 4.69 4.37 17.33
N TYR A 138 5.25 4.10 18.51
CA TYR A 138 5.16 4.96 19.67
C TYR A 138 6.28 5.99 19.72
N SER A 139 7.55 5.61 19.54
CA SER A 139 8.71 6.49 19.62
C SER A 139 9.10 7.14 18.28
N GLY A 140 8.68 6.55 17.15
CA GLY A 140 9.08 6.98 15.81
C GLY A 140 10.53 6.61 15.48
N GLU A 141 11.18 5.80 16.33
CA GLU A 141 12.54 5.33 16.10
C GLU A 141 12.57 4.28 15.00
N LEU A 142 13.65 4.26 14.24
CA LEU A 142 13.80 3.32 13.14
C LEU A 142 14.30 1.97 13.65
N ILE A 143 13.54 0.91 13.39
CA ILE A 143 13.82 -0.47 13.81
C ILE A 143 14.54 -1.23 12.70
N HIS A 144 14.01 -1.18 11.46
CA HIS A 144 14.59 -1.90 10.32
C HIS A 144 14.73 -1.05 9.07
N LYS A 145 15.71 -1.42 8.25
CA LYS A 145 15.99 -0.89 6.93
C LYS A 145 16.22 -2.06 5.99
N PHE A 146 15.46 -2.15 4.90
CA PHE A 146 15.65 -3.17 3.89
C PHE A 146 15.80 -2.56 2.51
N SER A 147 16.81 -3.04 1.79
CA SER A 147 17.00 -2.73 0.39
C SER A 147 16.07 -3.57 -0.47
N HIS A 148 15.36 -2.89 -1.36
CA HIS A 148 14.50 -3.54 -2.35
C HIS A 148 14.34 -2.61 -3.55
N VAL A 149 15.02 -2.97 -4.63
CA VAL A 149 14.87 -2.33 -5.94
C VAL A 149 14.23 -3.32 -6.90
N PRO A 150 13.60 -2.87 -7.99
CA PRO A 150 13.16 -1.50 -8.35
C PRO A 150 12.19 -0.83 -7.34
N PRO A 151 11.71 0.41 -7.58
CA PRO A 151 10.79 1.13 -6.69
C PRO A 151 9.70 0.27 -6.06
N VAL A 152 9.59 0.38 -4.74
CA VAL A 152 8.63 -0.39 -3.94
C VAL A 152 7.36 0.43 -3.77
N GLN A 153 6.22 -0.16 -4.10
CA GLN A 153 4.94 0.54 -4.15
C GLN A 153 3.99 0.13 -3.03
N SER A 154 4.13 -1.09 -2.53
CA SER A 154 3.25 -1.62 -1.50
C SER A 154 3.99 -2.42 -0.43
N LEU A 155 3.36 -2.50 0.74
CA LEU A 155 3.80 -3.31 1.86
C LEU A 155 2.61 -3.84 2.68
N ALA A 156 2.80 -4.95 3.38
CA ALA A 156 1.87 -5.43 4.40
C ALA A 156 2.62 -6.13 5.53
N PHE A 157 2.08 -6.02 6.75
CA PHE A 157 2.50 -6.85 7.87
C PHE A 157 1.68 -8.13 7.89
N SER A 158 2.29 -9.23 8.32
CA SER A 158 1.54 -10.42 8.72
C SER A 158 0.67 -10.10 9.94
N ASN A 159 -0.40 -10.88 10.13
CA ASN A 159 -1.32 -10.69 11.25
C ASN A 159 -0.64 -10.99 12.60
N ASP A 160 0.36 -11.89 12.62
CA ASP A 160 1.24 -12.10 13.79
C ASP A 160 2.28 -10.98 14.01
N SER A 161 2.30 -9.95 13.16
CA SER A 161 3.24 -8.81 13.18
C SER A 161 4.73 -9.17 13.09
N ARG A 162 5.07 -10.43 12.80
CA ARG A 162 6.47 -10.89 12.72
C ARG A 162 7.08 -10.66 11.34
N TYR A 163 6.28 -10.64 10.30
CA TYR A 163 6.76 -10.55 8.93
C TYR A 163 6.28 -9.28 8.26
N LEU A 164 7.12 -8.76 7.38
CA LEU A 164 6.79 -7.67 6.47
C LEU A 164 6.98 -8.16 5.05
N ALA A 165 5.93 -8.06 4.24
CA ALA A 165 6.01 -8.22 2.80
C ALA A 165 6.12 -6.84 2.14
N ALA A 166 6.87 -6.73 1.05
CA ALA A 166 6.86 -5.56 0.18
C ALA A 166 6.99 -5.97 -1.29
N GLY A 167 6.30 -5.24 -2.15
CA GLY A 167 6.16 -5.54 -3.58
C GLY A 167 6.59 -4.36 -4.43
N ASN A 168 7.37 -4.63 -5.46
CA ASN A 168 7.92 -3.60 -6.34
C ASN A 168 7.19 -3.49 -7.68
N LEU A 169 7.56 -2.46 -8.44
CA LEU A 169 7.05 -2.16 -9.77
C LEU A 169 7.19 -3.32 -10.77
N MET A 170 8.21 -4.16 -10.60
CA MET A 170 8.51 -5.27 -11.52
C MET A 170 7.89 -6.59 -11.08
N GLY A 171 7.04 -6.57 -10.04
CA GLY A 171 6.37 -7.76 -9.52
C GLY A 171 7.27 -8.67 -8.70
N GLU A 172 8.46 -8.23 -8.30
CA GLU A 172 9.22 -8.93 -7.26
C GLU A 172 8.57 -8.62 -5.91
N VAL A 173 8.36 -9.67 -5.11
CA VAL A 173 7.89 -9.55 -3.73
C VAL A 173 8.93 -10.17 -2.81
N ARG A 174 9.27 -9.43 -1.76
CA ARG A 174 10.16 -9.88 -0.69
C ARG A 174 9.40 -9.91 0.62
N VAL A 175 9.68 -10.93 1.44
CA VAL A 175 9.17 -11.05 2.80
C VAL A 175 10.36 -11.12 3.75
N TRP A 176 10.37 -10.28 4.78
CA TRP A 176 11.38 -10.28 5.83
C TRP A 176 10.77 -10.79 7.14
N ASP A 177 11.56 -11.55 7.90
CA ASP A 177 11.28 -11.87 9.30
C ASP A 177 11.87 -10.74 10.16
N LEU A 178 11.00 -9.93 10.78
CA LEU A 178 11.38 -8.76 11.57
C LEU A 178 12.13 -9.14 12.85
N ASN A 179 11.95 -10.35 13.39
CA ASN A 179 12.71 -10.77 14.57
C ASN A 179 14.20 -10.98 14.23
N SER A 180 14.49 -11.47 13.02
CA SER A 180 15.87 -11.74 12.58
C SER A 180 16.46 -10.64 11.69
N GLY A 181 15.62 -9.78 11.11
CA GLY A 181 16.00 -8.80 10.10
C GLY A 181 16.42 -9.41 8.76
N LYS A 182 16.12 -10.70 8.50
CA LYS A 182 16.55 -11.42 7.29
C LYS A 182 15.38 -11.66 6.34
N ILE A 183 15.70 -11.80 5.05
CA ILE A 183 14.73 -12.26 4.04
C ILE A 183 14.27 -13.67 4.43
N HIS A 184 12.96 -13.83 4.59
CA HIS A 184 12.29 -15.10 4.77
C HIS A 184 12.05 -15.77 3.42
N THR A 185 11.52 -15.03 2.44
CA THR A 185 11.30 -15.55 1.08
C THR A 185 11.22 -14.43 0.03
N THR A 186 11.40 -14.79 -1.24
CA THR A 186 11.29 -13.91 -2.40
C THR A 186 10.72 -14.66 -3.60
N TRP A 187 9.93 -13.97 -4.42
CA TRP A 187 9.46 -14.49 -5.70
C TRP A 187 9.17 -13.35 -6.67
N ASN A 188 9.07 -13.71 -7.95
CA ASN A 188 8.69 -12.82 -9.03
C ASN A 188 7.34 -13.22 -9.60
N THR A 189 6.47 -12.24 -9.82
CA THR A 189 5.23 -12.40 -10.60
C THR A 189 5.21 -11.42 -11.78
N PRO A 190 5.35 -11.90 -13.03
CA PRO A 190 5.34 -11.02 -14.20
C PRO A 190 3.93 -10.47 -14.51
N SER A 191 2.90 -10.99 -13.84
CA SER A 191 1.51 -10.61 -14.07
C SER A 191 1.25 -9.12 -13.81
N PHE A 192 1.99 -8.52 -12.87
CA PHE A 192 1.83 -7.13 -12.45
C PHE A 192 2.82 -6.19 -13.14
N THR A 193 3.46 -6.57 -14.24
CA THR A 193 4.34 -5.65 -14.97
C THR A 193 4.14 -5.75 -16.47
N GLY A 194 4.33 -4.65 -17.18
CA GLY A 194 4.19 -4.59 -18.62
C GLY A 194 4.94 -3.43 -19.25
N TRP A 195 5.23 -3.56 -20.54
CA TRP A 195 5.84 -2.52 -21.34
C TRP A 195 4.78 -1.77 -22.14
N GLY A 196 4.63 -0.47 -21.85
CA GLY A 196 3.81 0.41 -22.68
C GLY A 196 4.41 0.55 -24.07
N ILE A 197 3.55 0.52 -25.10
CA ILE A 197 3.96 0.69 -26.51
C ILE A 197 3.25 1.85 -27.21
N ILE A 198 2.13 2.33 -26.66
CA ILE A 198 1.36 3.46 -27.18
C ILE A 198 1.60 4.67 -26.28
N LYS A 199 1.96 5.81 -26.88
CA LYS A 199 2.25 7.11 -26.22
C LYS A 199 3.40 7.12 -25.20
N GLY A 200 3.98 5.96 -24.91
CA GLY A 200 5.09 5.79 -23.98
C GLY A 200 5.79 4.46 -24.18
N HIS A 201 7.10 4.44 -23.97
CA HIS A 201 7.97 3.28 -24.06
C HIS A 201 8.64 3.06 -22.70
N TYR A 202 7.84 2.65 -21.72
CA TYR A 202 8.29 2.52 -20.34
C TYR A 202 7.58 1.38 -19.60
N TYR A 203 8.18 0.92 -18.50
CA TYR A 203 7.59 -0.09 -17.63
C TYR A 203 6.41 0.47 -16.86
N THR A 204 5.37 -0.35 -16.77
CA THR A 204 4.08 -0.02 -16.16
C THR A 204 3.55 -1.17 -15.34
N GLY A 205 2.63 -0.87 -14.43
CA GLY A 205 2.08 -1.82 -13.48
C GLY A 205 2.69 -1.62 -12.10
N GLY A 206 2.88 -2.73 -11.43
CA GLY A 206 3.39 -2.89 -10.09
C GLY A 206 2.35 -3.54 -9.18
N VAL A 207 2.84 -4.04 -8.05
CA VAL A 207 1.98 -4.47 -6.94
C VAL A 207 1.56 -3.22 -6.17
N PHE A 208 0.36 -2.70 -6.44
CA PHE A 208 -0.14 -1.48 -5.78
C PHE A 208 -0.71 -1.73 -4.39
N SER A 209 -1.22 -2.93 -4.14
CA SER A 209 -1.73 -3.32 -2.83
C SER A 209 -1.38 -4.76 -2.51
N MET A 210 -1.19 -5.03 -1.22
CA MET A 210 -1.07 -6.40 -0.72
C MET A 210 -1.68 -6.54 0.66
N GLU A 211 -2.14 -7.75 0.98
CA GLU A 211 -2.62 -8.09 2.30
C GLU A 211 -2.34 -9.57 2.59
N PHE A 212 -1.96 -9.89 3.83
CA PHE A 212 -1.91 -11.28 4.28
C PHE A 212 -3.35 -11.78 4.44
N SER A 213 -3.59 -13.04 4.06
CA SER A 213 -4.86 -13.68 4.38
C SER A 213 -5.09 -13.67 5.89
N PRO A 214 -6.33 -13.66 6.38
CA PRO A 214 -6.64 -13.60 7.82
C PRO A 214 -5.99 -14.69 8.69
N ASP A 215 -5.67 -15.83 8.09
CA ASP A 215 -4.99 -16.97 8.72
C ASP A 215 -3.45 -16.94 8.52
N ASP A 216 -2.92 -15.89 7.91
CA ASP A 216 -1.52 -15.73 7.47
C ASP A 216 -1.00 -16.87 6.58
N SER A 217 -1.85 -17.69 5.96
CA SER A 217 -1.39 -18.80 5.12
C SER A 217 -0.97 -18.37 3.71
N SER A 218 -1.46 -17.22 3.25
CA SER A 218 -1.28 -16.73 1.90
C SER A 218 -1.09 -15.20 1.89
N ILE A 219 -0.49 -14.68 0.83
CA ILE A 219 -0.40 -13.24 0.54
C ILE A 219 -1.18 -12.97 -0.74
N TYR A 220 -2.03 -11.95 -0.69
CA TYR A 220 -2.81 -11.48 -1.82
C TYR A 220 -2.17 -10.21 -2.35
N LEU A 221 -2.00 -10.18 -3.67
CA LEU A 221 -1.45 -9.05 -4.40
C LEU A 221 -2.56 -8.49 -5.28
N ALA A 222 -2.67 -7.17 -5.36
CA ALA A 222 -3.55 -6.48 -6.28
C ALA A 222 -2.79 -5.36 -6.98
N GLY A 223 -3.17 -5.11 -8.23
CA GLY A 223 -2.49 -4.13 -9.05
C GLY A 223 -3.04 -4.09 -10.46
N MET A 224 -2.19 -3.62 -11.35
CA MET A 224 -2.49 -3.55 -12.77
C MET A 224 -1.59 -4.50 -13.54
N GLY A 225 -2.19 -5.30 -14.41
CA GLY A 225 -1.47 -6.12 -15.35
C GLY A 225 -0.91 -5.35 -16.54
N SER A 226 -0.33 -6.08 -17.48
CA SER A 226 0.23 -5.49 -18.71
C SER A 226 -0.78 -4.58 -19.43
N THR A 227 -0.34 -3.37 -19.79
CA THR A 227 -1.09 -2.38 -20.56
C THR A 227 -0.33 -1.99 -21.83
N ARG A 228 -1.06 -1.80 -22.94
CA ARG A 228 -0.48 -1.30 -24.20
C ARG A 228 -0.45 0.22 -24.26
N ASP A 229 -1.48 0.87 -23.72
CA ASP A 229 -1.61 2.34 -23.63
C ASP A 229 -1.81 2.71 -22.14
N PRO A 230 -0.71 2.91 -21.39
CA PRO A 230 -0.80 3.22 -19.96
C PRO A 230 -1.62 4.48 -19.67
N ALA A 231 -1.57 5.46 -20.57
CA ALA A 231 -2.28 6.72 -20.41
C ALA A 231 -3.81 6.56 -20.59
N ALA A 232 -4.25 5.48 -21.24
CA ALA A 232 -5.66 5.13 -21.35
C ALA A 232 -6.18 4.32 -20.15
N GLY A 233 -5.32 3.94 -19.20
CA GLY A 233 -5.73 3.18 -18.01
C GLY A 233 -6.37 1.82 -18.32
N ASN A 234 -6.10 1.25 -19.50
CA ASN A 234 -6.70 0.01 -19.98
C ASN A 234 -5.98 -1.26 -19.50
N GLY A 235 -5.23 -1.16 -18.41
CA GLY A 235 -4.57 -2.31 -17.81
C GLY A 235 -5.58 -3.31 -17.26
N LYS A 236 -5.18 -4.58 -17.21
CA LYS A 236 -5.99 -5.64 -16.62
C LYS A 236 -6.06 -5.44 -15.10
N GLN A 237 -7.26 -5.37 -14.54
CA GLN A 237 -7.44 -5.42 -13.09
C GLN A 237 -7.07 -6.83 -12.59
N LEU A 238 -6.00 -6.96 -11.81
CA LEU A 238 -5.49 -8.27 -11.41
C LEU A 238 -5.42 -8.43 -9.90
N TRP A 239 -5.63 -9.67 -9.49
CA TRP A 239 -5.20 -10.16 -8.19
C TRP A 239 -4.56 -11.54 -8.33
N GLU A 240 -3.64 -11.85 -7.42
CA GLU A 240 -3.01 -13.15 -7.29
C GLU A 240 -2.83 -13.53 -5.82
N GLU A 241 -2.96 -14.81 -5.51
CA GLU A 241 -2.74 -15.39 -4.19
C GLU A 241 -1.52 -16.30 -4.23
N PHE A 242 -0.59 -16.13 -3.27
CA PHE A 242 0.61 -16.94 -3.12
C PHE A 242 0.68 -17.60 -1.75
N SER A 243 1.09 -18.86 -1.68
CA SER A 243 1.61 -19.43 -0.42
C SER A 243 3.01 -18.89 -0.16
N TRP A 244 3.31 -18.54 1.09
CA TRP A 244 4.56 -17.86 1.43
C TRP A 244 5.31 -18.47 2.64
N ARG A 245 4.61 -19.21 3.51
CA ARG A 245 5.21 -19.84 4.71
C ARG A 245 5.98 -21.12 4.41
N ASP A 246 5.74 -21.76 3.27
CA ASP A 246 6.43 -22.99 2.90
C ASP A 246 7.91 -22.69 2.63
N GLN A 247 8.81 -23.46 3.24
CA GLN A 247 10.25 -23.37 2.97
C GLN A 247 10.63 -23.86 1.56
N ALA A 248 9.68 -24.45 0.82
CA ALA A 248 9.89 -24.83 -0.57
C ALA A 248 9.91 -23.57 -1.45
N MET A 249 11.12 -23.04 -1.67
CA MET A 249 11.36 -21.91 -2.57
C MET A 249 11.25 -22.33 -4.04
N PRO A 250 10.63 -21.50 -4.91
CA PRO A 250 9.93 -20.25 -4.60
C PRO A 250 8.47 -20.45 -4.14
N PRO A 251 7.90 -19.48 -3.40
CA PRO A 251 6.47 -19.31 -3.17
C PRO A 251 5.61 -19.68 -4.38
N LYS A 252 4.53 -20.45 -4.17
CA LYS A 252 3.69 -20.95 -5.25
C LYS A 252 2.42 -20.11 -5.39
N LYS A 253 2.12 -19.70 -6.62
CA LYS A 253 0.81 -19.11 -6.94
C LYS A 253 -0.27 -20.16 -6.76
N LYS A 254 -1.26 -19.86 -5.90
CA LYS A 254 -2.42 -20.70 -5.63
C LYS A 254 -3.58 -20.35 -6.56
N ARG A 255 -3.87 -19.05 -6.70
CA ARG A 255 -4.99 -18.53 -7.48
C ARG A 255 -4.63 -17.19 -8.12
N SER A 256 -5.41 -16.80 -9.11
CA SER A 256 -5.40 -15.49 -9.74
C SER A 256 -6.79 -15.15 -10.26
N ALA A 257 -7.00 -13.88 -10.60
CA ALA A 257 -8.19 -13.46 -11.34
C ALA A 257 -8.41 -14.32 -12.60
N LEU A 258 -9.65 -14.72 -12.85
CA LEU A 258 -10.04 -15.40 -14.09
C LEU A 258 -10.28 -14.37 -15.20
N ASP A 259 -10.07 -14.73 -16.47
CA ASP A 259 -10.19 -13.79 -17.59
C ASP A 259 -11.58 -13.14 -17.71
N ASP A 260 -12.64 -13.83 -17.28
CA ASP A 260 -14.03 -13.34 -17.24
C ASP A 260 -14.36 -12.51 -15.99
N GLU A 261 -13.46 -12.46 -15.01
CA GLU A 261 -13.54 -11.62 -13.80
C GLU A 261 -12.71 -10.33 -13.91
N ILE A 262 -11.91 -10.19 -14.96
CA ILE A 262 -10.97 -9.07 -15.15
C ILE A 262 -11.65 -7.89 -15.84
N GLY A 263 -11.79 -6.79 -15.11
CA GLY A 263 -12.13 -5.48 -15.67
C GLY A 263 -10.91 -4.73 -16.26
N GLN A 264 -11.15 -3.49 -16.70
CA GLN A 264 -10.11 -2.54 -17.11
C GLN A 264 -9.91 -1.48 -16.04
N GLY A 265 -8.66 -1.13 -15.75
CA GLY A 265 -8.31 -0.09 -14.78
C GLY A 265 -7.19 -0.49 -13.83
N LEU A 266 -6.97 0.35 -12.84
CA LEU A 266 -5.98 0.16 -11.78
C LEU A 266 -6.70 -0.38 -10.54
N MET A 267 -6.20 -1.47 -9.95
CA MET A 267 -6.58 -1.88 -8.58
C MET A 267 -5.53 -1.37 -7.61
N GLU A 268 -5.93 -0.50 -6.68
CA GLU A 268 -5.00 0.25 -5.82
C GLU A 268 -5.14 -0.13 -4.34
N SER A 269 -6.26 -0.74 -3.99
CA SER A 269 -6.54 -1.21 -2.65
C SER A 269 -7.10 -2.62 -2.69
N LEU A 270 -6.66 -3.44 -1.75
CA LEU A 270 -7.21 -4.75 -1.43
C LEU A 270 -7.43 -4.79 0.08
N SER A 271 -8.55 -5.36 0.51
CA SER A 271 -8.81 -5.60 1.92
C SER A 271 -9.72 -6.80 2.17
N PHE A 272 -9.42 -7.56 3.22
CA PHE A 272 -10.27 -8.66 3.66
C PHE A 272 -11.48 -8.16 4.46
N HIS A 273 -12.61 -8.82 4.23
CA HIS A 273 -13.74 -8.69 5.15
C HIS A 273 -13.34 -9.23 6.54
N PRO A 274 -13.83 -8.64 7.66
CA PRO A 274 -13.47 -9.08 9.01
C PRO A 274 -13.75 -10.56 9.33
N SER A 275 -14.69 -11.20 8.62
CA SER A 275 -14.94 -12.64 8.75
C SER A 275 -13.92 -13.52 8.04
N GLY A 276 -13.08 -12.93 7.19
CA GLY A 276 -12.11 -13.61 6.34
C GLY A 276 -12.67 -14.40 5.16
N ALA A 277 -13.99 -14.40 4.97
CA ALA A 277 -14.65 -15.21 3.95
C ALA A 277 -14.51 -14.67 2.52
N PHE A 278 -14.22 -13.38 2.38
CA PHE A 278 -14.04 -12.71 1.09
C PHE A 278 -13.15 -11.48 1.25
N PHE A 279 -12.63 -10.99 0.14
CA PHE A 279 -11.90 -9.73 0.04
C PHE A 279 -12.57 -8.82 -1.00
N VAL A 280 -12.27 -7.54 -0.91
CA VAL A 280 -12.71 -6.52 -1.87
C VAL A 280 -11.47 -5.84 -2.42
N MET A 281 -11.52 -5.48 -3.70
CA MET A 281 -10.56 -4.59 -4.31
C MET A 281 -11.24 -3.32 -4.76
N ALA A 282 -10.50 -2.22 -4.75
CA ALA A 282 -10.96 -0.94 -5.23
C ALA A 282 -9.85 -0.22 -6.00
N GLY A 283 -10.26 0.59 -6.96
CA GLY A 283 -9.36 1.46 -7.71
C GLY A 283 -10.10 2.20 -8.81
N ARG A 284 -9.34 2.70 -9.79
CA ARG A 284 -9.84 3.64 -10.79
C ARG A 284 -10.18 2.93 -12.10
N MET A 285 -11.37 3.24 -12.61
CA MET A 285 -11.73 2.99 -14.00
C MET A 285 -11.42 4.27 -14.80
N PHE A 286 -10.86 4.11 -15.99
CA PHE A 286 -10.52 5.19 -16.92
C PHE A 286 -11.43 5.14 -18.14
#